data_AF-A0A7C7MTM1-F1
#
_entry.id   AF-A0A7C7MTM1-F1
#
_cell.length_a   1.000
_cell.length_b   1.000
_cell.length_c   1.000
_cell.angle_alpha   90.00
_cell.angle_beta   90.00
_cell.angle_gamma   90.00
#
_symmetry.space_group_name_H-M   'P 1'
#
loop_
_entity.id
_entity.type
_entity.pdbx_description
1 polymer ?
#
loop_
_entity_poly.entity_id
_entity_poly.type
_entity_poly.pdbx_seq_one_letter_code
_entity_poly.pdbx_strand_id
1 'polypeptide(L)'
;NFKKIRNEYKDELNIIIFSIDPVNDTQLQVKNLLKKYELNNSLDYLIADKYDLKVIWEHFYVPVAYVQSKSLKGNLILHSIPAYLISNQNKFTLIYTEFDIDSIKVDIKNILN
;
A
#
# COMPACT_ATOMS: atom_id res chain seq x y z
N ASN A 1 8.01 -6.93 11.00
CA ASN A 1 6.96 -7.80 10.43
C ASN A 1 5.61 -7.08 10.55
N PHE A 2 4.99 -6.71 9.43
CA PHE A 2 3.69 -6.03 9.37
C PHE A 2 2.57 -6.74 10.15
N LYS A 3 2.62 -8.08 10.22
CA LYS A 3 1.70 -8.89 11.04
C LYS A 3 1.72 -8.46 12.52
N LYS A 4 2.87 -8.01 13.04
CA LYS A 4 3.02 -7.54 14.43
C LYS A 4 2.36 -6.19 14.65
N ILE A 5 2.54 -5.22 13.75
CA ILE A 5 1.88 -3.90 13.84
C ILE A 5 0.36 -4.09 13.78
N ARG A 6 -0.12 -4.83 12.77
CA ARG A 6 -1.55 -5.08 12.61
C ARG A 6 -2.18 -5.77 13.82
N ASN A 7 -1.54 -6.78 14.39
CA ASN A 7 -2.10 -7.46 15.55
C ASN A 7 -2.15 -6.59 16.81
N GLU A 8 -1.21 -5.65 16.95
CA GLU A 8 -1.11 -4.76 18.11
C GLU A 8 -2.10 -3.58 18.02
N TYR A 9 -2.38 -3.10 16.82
CA TYR A 9 -3.25 -1.93 16.57
C TYR A 9 -4.45 -2.29 15.67
N LYS A 10 -4.99 -3.50 15.81
CA LYS A 10 -6.00 -4.04 14.89
C LYS A 10 -7.32 -3.25 14.93
N ASP A 11 -7.61 -2.59 16.05
CA ASP A 11 -8.87 -1.89 16.29
C ASP A 11 -8.72 -0.39 15.95
N GLU A 12 -7.47 0.08 15.79
CA GLU A 12 -7.10 1.46 15.56
C GLU A 12 -6.56 1.74 14.15
N LEU A 13 -6.08 0.71 13.43
CA LEU A 13 -5.49 0.84 12.10
C LEU A 13 -6.22 0.03 11.04
N ASN A 14 -6.64 0.74 9.99
CA ASN A 14 -7.01 0.15 8.71
C ASN A 14 -5.82 0.24 7.76
N ILE A 15 -5.39 -0.90 7.22
CA ILE A 15 -4.31 -0.95 6.22
C ILE A 15 -4.98 -1.09 4.85
N ILE A 16 -4.71 -0.11 3.98
CA ILE A 16 -5.22 -0.11 2.61
C ILE A 16 -4.02 -0.17 1.66
N ILE A 17 -4.05 -1.12 0.72
CA ILE A 17 -3.11 -1.19 -0.39
C ILE A 17 -3.90 -0.91 -1.67
N PHE A 18 -3.35 -0.14 -2.60
CA PHE A 18 -3.95 0.06 -3.92
C PHE A 18 -3.01 -0.43 -5.01
N SER A 19 -3.58 -0.93 -6.10
CA SER A 19 -2.80 -1.40 -7.25
C SER A 19 -2.04 -0.25 -7.92
N ILE A 20 -0.84 -0.57 -8.41
CA ILE A 20 -0.04 0.26 -9.33
C ILE A 20 -0.02 -0.33 -10.75
N ASP A 21 -0.56 -1.55 -10.91
CA ASP A 21 -0.70 -2.26 -12.18
C ASP A 21 -2.12 -2.82 -12.38
N PRO A 22 -3.13 -1.96 -12.56
CA PRO A 22 -4.53 -2.40 -12.62
C PRO A 22 -4.86 -3.34 -13.79
N VAL A 23 -4.00 -3.41 -14.80
CA VAL A 23 -4.16 -4.33 -15.94
C VAL A 23 -3.87 -5.77 -15.51
N ASN A 24 -2.87 -5.97 -14.66
CA ASN A 24 -2.44 -7.29 -14.24
C ASN A 24 -2.95 -7.66 -12.85
N ASP A 25 -3.07 -6.71 -11.92
CA ASP A 25 -3.56 -6.92 -10.55
C ASP A 25 -5.07 -7.19 -10.50
N THR A 26 -5.48 -8.35 -10.99
CA THR A 26 -6.87 -8.78 -10.95
C THR A 26 -7.31 -9.18 -9.54
N GLN A 27 -8.62 -9.16 -9.28
CA GLN A 27 -9.19 -9.64 -8.02
C GLN A 27 -8.71 -11.06 -7.66
N LEU A 28 -8.58 -11.95 -8.64
CA LEU A 28 -8.09 -13.31 -8.41
C LEU A 28 -6.61 -13.32 -7.99
N GLN A 29 -5.76 -12.54 -8.65
CA GLN A 29 -4.34 -12.45 -8.30
C GLN A 29 -4.14 -11.87 -6.90
N VAL A 30 -4.87 -10.79 -6.58
CA VAL A 30 -4.84 -10.19 -5.25
C VAL A 30 -5.33 -11.18 -4.19
N LYS A 31 -6.44 -11.88 -4.42
CA LYS A 31 -6.92 -12.91 -3.49
C LYS A 31 -5.90 -14.02 -3.27
N ASN A 32 -5.22 -14.46 -4.33
CA ASN A 32 -4.16 -15.47 -4.22
C ASN A 32 -2.95 -14.95 -3.45
N LEU A 33 -2.56 -13.69 -3.67
CA LEU A 33 -1.49 -13.02 -2.92
C LEU A 33 -1.82 -12.95 -1.43
N LEU A 34 -3.01 -12.44 -1.07
CA LEU A 34 -3.44 -12.30 0.32
C LEU A 34 -3.51 -13.67 1.02
N LYS A 35 -3.98 -14.70 0.33
CA LYS A 35 -3.99 -16.07 0.86
C LYS A 35 -2.58 -16.60 1.08
N LYS A 36 -1.67 -16.42 0.12
CA LYS A 36 -0.28 -16.90 0.18
C LYS A 36 0.48 -16.37 1.40
N TYR A 37 0.22 -15.10 1.77
CA TYR A 37 0.90 -14.44 2.89
C TYR A 37 0.08 -14.43 4.19
N GLU A 38 -1.02 -15.17 4.26
CA GLU A 38 -1.95 -15.17 5.40
C GLU A 38 -2.48 -13.77 5.76
N LEU A 39 -2.62 -12.90 4.75
CA LEU A 39 -3.09 -11.52 4.90
C LEU A 39 -4.59 -11.37 4.69
N ASN A 40 -5.31 -12.48 4.47
CA ASN A 40 -6.77 -12.48 4.35
C ASN A 40 -7.39 -11.83 5.60
N ASN A 41 -8.30 -10.87 5.39
CA ASN A 41 -8.98 -10.09 6.43
C ASN A 41 -8.07 -9.15 7.25
N SER A 42 -6.84 -8.89 6.78
CA SER A 42 -5.87 -8.06 7.53
C SER A 42 -5.48 -6.75 6.87
N LEU A 43 -5.89 -6.56 5.64
CA LEU A 43 -5.78 -5.32 4.89
C LEU A 43 -6.86 -5.32 3.81
N ASP A 44 -7.26 -4.12 3.42
CA ASP A 44 -8.10 -3.90 2.25
C ASP A 44 -7.23 -3.64 1.04
N TYR A 45 -7.67 -4.15 -0.12
CA TYR A 45 -6.96 -3.95 -1.37
C TYR A 45 -7.88 -3.28 -2.39
N LEU A 46 -7.47 -2.13 -2.89
CA LEU A 46 -8.21 -1.36 -3.88
C LEU A 46 -7.71 -1.69 -5.29
N ILE A 47 -8.63 -2.21 -6.11
CA ILE A 47 -8.45 -2.48 -7.53
C ILE A 47 -9.52 -1.68 -8.27
N ALA A 48 -9.10 -0.84 -9.21
CA ALA A 48 -9.97 -0.08 -10.10
C ALA A 48 -9.28 0.08 -11.46
N ASP A 49 -9.90 0.77 -12.40
CA ASP A 49 -9.21 1.08 -13.65
C ASP A 49 -8.09 2.10 -13.43
N LYS A 50 -7.23 2.23 -14.45
CA LYS A 50 -6.05 3.10 -14.38
C LYS A 50 -6.40 4.56 -14.10
N TYR A 51 -7.50 5.08 -14.63
CA TYR A 51 -7.84 6.49 -14.47
C TYR A 51 -8.34 6.78 -13.06
N ASP A 52 -9.14 5.89 -12.49
CA ASP A 52 -9.59 5.98 -11.10
C ASP A 52 -8.40 5.89 -10.12
N LEU A 53 -7.49 4.93 -10.33
CA LEU A 53 -6.31 4.78 -9.48
C LEU A 53 -5.30 5.93 -9.66
N LYS A 54 -5.21 6.53 -10.86
CA LYS A 54 -4.31 7.66 -11.12
C LYS A 54 -4.58 8.85 -10.19
N VAL A 55 -5.85 9.10 -9.86
CA VAL A 55 -6.22 10.17 -8.91
C VAL A 55 -5.60 9.91 -7.54
N ILE A 56 -5.58 8.65 -7.09
CA ILE A 56 -4.99 8.25 -5.81
C ILE A 56 -3.46 8.35 -5.87
N TRP A 57 -2.85 7.86 -6.96
CA TRP A 57 -1.40 7.95 -7.15
C TRP A 57 -0.93 9.41 -7.13
N GLU A 58 -1.65 10.31 -7.79
CA GLU A 58 -1.35 11.74 -7.81
C GLU A 58 -1.54 12.39 -6.43
N HIS A 59 -2.64 12.07 -5.74
CA HIS A 59 -2.89 12.58 -4.39
C HIS A 59 -1.76 12.24 -3.41
N PHE A 60 -1.23 11.03 -3.50
CA PHE A 60 -0.14 10.57 -2.65
C PHE A 60 1.26 10.79 -3.24
N TYR A 61 1.40 11.45 -4.39
CA TYR A 61 2.71 11.63 -5.06
C TYR A 61 3.45 10.31 -5.32
N VAL A 62 2.73 9.26 -5.69
CA VAL A 62 3.32 7.97 -6.08
C VAL A 62 3.66 8.01 -7.58
N PRO A 63 4.93 8.19 -7.97
CA PRO A 63 5.33 8.06 -9.36
C PRO A 63 5.09 6.63 -9.85
N VAL A 64 4.35 6.48 -10.96
CA VAL A 64 4.14 5.22 -11.65
C VAL A 64 4.55 5.39 -13.11
N ALA A 65 5.55 4.63 -13.56
CA ALA A 65 6.06 4.68 -14.92
C ALA A 65 6.02 3.29 -15.57
N TYR A 66 5.40 3.20 -16.75
CA TYR A 66 5.38 2.00 -17.56
C TYR A 66 6.61 2.00 -18.47
N VAL A 67 7.48 1.00 -18.32
CA VAL A 67 8.74 0.89 -19.05
C VAL A 67 8.76 -0.41 -19.84
N GLN A 68 8.96 -0.32 -21.15
CA GLN A 68 9.11 -1.50 -21.98
C GLN A 68 10.56 -2.00 -21.88
N SER A 69 10.73 -3.22 -21.36
CA SER A 69 12.06 -3.86 -21.28
C SER A 69 12.28 -4.77 -22.48
N LYS A 70 13.25 -4.42 -23.31
CA LYS A 70 13.67 -5.24 -24.47
C LYS A 70 14.29 -6.57 -24.02
N SER A 71 15.01 -6.58 -22.89
CA SER A 71 15.69 -7.77 -22.37
C SER A 71 14.72 -8.75 -21.72
N LEU A 72 13.73 -8.24 -20.97
CA LEU A 72 12.73 -9.07 -20.28
C LEU A 72 11.51 -9.39 -21.16
N LYS A 73 11.50 -8.92 -22.42
CA LYS A 73 10.41 -9.07 -23.39
C LYS A 73 9.04 -8.78 -22.76
N GLY A 74 8.94 -7.68 -22.02
CA GLY A 74 7.75 -7.37 -21.25
C GLY A 74 7.67 -5.91 -20.81
N ASN A 75 6.49 -5.55 -20.32
CA ASN A 75 6.25 -4.27 -19.69
C ASN A 75 6.60 -4.38 -18.20
N LEU A 76 7.42 -3.47 -17.72
CA LEU A 76 7.72 -3.28 -16.31
C LEU A 76 6.99 -2.04 -15.81
N ILE A 77 6.70 -2.04 -14.52
CA ILE A 77 6.20 -0.84 -13.84
C ILE A 77 7.23 -0.44 -12.80
N LEU A 78 7.75 0.76 -12.97
CA LEU A 78 8.58 1.43 -11.98
C LEU A 78 7.66 2.24 -11.09
N HIS A 79 7.76 2.02 -9.78
CA HIS A 79 7.03 2.80 -8.80
C HIS A 79 7.82 2.94 -7.50
N SER A 80 7.52 3.99 -6.73
CA SER A 80 7.97 4.10 -5.34
C SER A 80 7.10 3.21 -4.44
N ILE A 81 7.61 2.83 -3.27
CA ILE A 81 6.86 2.05 -2.26
C ILE A 81 6.68 2.83 -0.94
N PRO A 82 6.09 4.04 -0.97
CA PRO A 82 5.81 4.77 0.25
C PRO A 82 4.60 4.16 0.99
N ALA A 83 4.62 4.22 2.32
CA ALA A 83 3.42 4.04 3.13
C ALA A 83 3.06 5.35 3.82
N TYR A 84 1.76 5.61 3.89
CA TYR A 84 1.20 6.82 4.48
C TYR A 84 0.41 6.46 5.72
N LEU A 85 0.66 7.15 6.82
CA LEU A 85 -0.19 7.07 8.01
C LEU A 85 -1.13 8.28 8.02
N ILE A 86 -2.43 8.02 7.92
CA ILE A 86 -3.48 9.02 7.79
C ILE A 86 -4.38 8.95 9.02
N SER A 87 -4.55 10.08 9.72
CA SER A 87 -5.48 10.17 10.84
C SER A 87 -6.91 10.49 10.40
N ASN A 88 -7.89 10.16 11.23
CA ASN A 88 -9.32 10.45 10.99
C ASN A 88 -9.65 11.96 10.84
N GLN A 89 -8.75 12.86 11.23
CA GLN A 89 -8.88 14.30 11.05
C GLN A 89 -8.29 14.79 9.71
N ASN A 90 -7.80 13.89 8.84
CA ASN A 90 -7.05 14.22 7.62
C ASN A 90 -5.82 15.13 7.85
N LYS A 91 -5.31 15.19 9.09
CA LYS A 91 -4.30 16.18 9.50
C LYS A 91 -2.87 15.67 9.52
N PHE A 92 -2.67 14.35 9.54
CA PHE A 92 -1.33 13.77 9.60
C PHE A 92 -1.08 12.89 8.38
N THR A 93 0.07 13.09 7.76
CA THR A 93 0.60 12.27 6.68
C THR A 93 2.07 12.04 6.97
N LEU A 94 2.38 10.98 7.71
CA LEU A 94 3.76 10.48 7.80
C LEU A 94 4.01 9.61 6.57
N ILE A 95 5.15 9.83 5.92
CA ILE A 95 5.57 9.07 4.73
C ILE A 95 6.75 8.19 5.13
N TYR A 96 6.56 6.88 5.06
CA TYR A 96 7.62 5.91 5.27
C TYR A 96 8.13 5.45 3.91
N THR A 97 9.37 5.84 3.56
CA THR A 97 10.09 5.33 2.39
C THR A 97 10.98 4.14 2.74
N GLU A 98 11.23 3.94 4.03
CA GLU A 98 11.88 2.77 4.61
C GLU A 98 11.00 2.22 5.74
N PHE A 99 10.84 0.90 5.78
CA PHE A 99 9.92 0.25 6.71
C PHE A 99 10.61 -0.13 8.03
N ASP A 100 11.01 0.88 8.80
CA ASP A 100 11.40 0.67 10.20
C ASP A 100 10.17 0.49 11.08
N ILE A 101 9.92 -0.77 11.44
CA ILE A 101 8.75 -1.23 12.18
C ILE A 101 8.70 -0.63 13.59
N ASP A 102 9.84 -0.39 14.23
CA ASP A 102 9.85 0.12 15.61
C ASP A 102 9.54 1.62 15.64
N SER A 103 10.09 2.39 14.68
CA SER A 103 9.73 3.80 14.47
C SER A 103 8.25 3.97 14.14
N ILE A 104 7.71 3.17 13.19
CA ILE A 104 6.29 3.21 12.82
C ILE A 104 5.39 2.99 14.05
N LYS A 105 5.76 2.09 14.97
CA LYS A 105 4.99 1.85 16.21
C LYS A 105 4.99 3.04 17.15
N VAL A 106 6.14 3.70 17.31
CA VAL A 106 6.25 4.90 18.16
C VAL A 106 5.35 6.01 17.58
N ASP A 107 5.38 6.20 16.26
CA ASP A 107 4.56 7.19 15.59
C ASP A 107 3.05 6.91 15.72
N ILE A 108 2.64 5.65 15.56
CA ILE A 108 1.24 5.23 15.80
C ILE A 108 0.82 5.58 17.24
N LYS A 109 1.63 5.23 18.24
CA LYS A 109 1.33 5.56 19.65
C LYS A 109 1.21 7.07 19.87
N ASN A 110 2.09 7.86 19.27
CA ASN A 110 2.05 9.32 19.39
C ASN A 110 0.81 9.93 18.75
N ILE A 111 0.23 9.30 17.73
CA ILE A 111 -0.99 9.75 17.07
C ILE A 111 -2.25 9.33 17.83
N LEU A 112 -2.22 8.17 18.50
CA LEU A 112 -3.36 7.65 19.27
C LEU A 112 -3.49 8.27 20.67
N ASN A 113 -2.39 8.76 21.24
CA ASN A 113 -2.37 9.51 22.51
C ASN A 113 -2.85 10.95 22.33
#